data_AF-A0AA37WSZ3-F1
#
_entry.id   AF-A0AA37WSZ3-F1
#
_cell.length_a   1.000
_cell.length_b   1.000
_cell.length_c   1.000
_cell.angle_alpha   90.00
_cell.angle_beta   90.00
_cell.angle_gamma   90.00
#
_symmetry.space_group_name_H-M   'P 1'
#
loop_
_entity.id
_entity.type
_entity.pdbx_description
1 polymer ?
#
loop_
_entity_poly.entity_id
_entity_poly.type
_entity_poly.pdbx_seq_one_letter_code
_entity_poly.pdbx_strand_id
1 'polypeptide(L)' 'MGIRPKDPSRHLRAEGWVNMRGASKRLLAHQHRLNDGNLVQKTTVVPDADGEDQAYTQVRVTAKGLARLATAFAPRFPGM' A
#
# COMPACT_ATOMS: atom_id res chain seq x y z
N MET A 1 0.65 25.48 2.82
CA MET A 1 1.75 24.52 2.98
C MET A 1 1.15 23.19 3.42
N GLY A 2 0.78 22.33 2.46
CA GLY A 2 0.12 21.06 2.76
C GLY A 2 1.09 20.12 3.46
N ILE A 3 0.66 19.55 4.57
CA ILE A 3 1.36 18.45 5.24
C ILE A 3 1.59 17.40 4.15
N ARG A 4 2.84 17.18 3.70
CA ARG A 4 3.18 15.93 3.03
C ARG A 4 3.00 14.88 4.12
N PRO A 5 1.94 14.04 4.08
CA PRO A 5 1.89 12.94 5.02
C PRO A 5 3.18 12.17 4.79
N LYS A 6 3.93 11.85 5.86
CA LYS A 6 5.11 10.97 5.76
C LYS A 6 4.75 9.84 4.82
N ASP A 7 5.47 9.74 3.70
CA ASP A 7 5.11 8.92 2.56
C ASP A 7 4.65 7.52 3.03
N PRO A 8 3.34 7.21 2.98
CA PRO A 8 2.81 5.99 3.57
C PRO A 8 3.41 4.76 2.90
N SER A 9 3.80 4.87 1.62
CA SER A 9 4.50 3.80 0.92
C SER A 9 5.87 3.50 1.54
N ARG A 10 6.59 4.50 2.03
CA ARG A 10 7.88 4.31 2.71
C ARG A 10 7.72 3.51 3.99
N HIS A 11 6.67 3.78 4.78
CA HIS A 11 6.43 3.03 6.00
C HIS A 11 6.01 1.58 5.70
N LEU A 12 5.08 1.38 4.75
CA LEU A 12 4.69 0.04 4.33
C LEU A 12 5.87 -0.79 3.81
N ARG A 13 6.84 -0.15 3.15
CA ARG A 13 8.09 -0.81 2.72
C ARG A 13 8.99 -1.17 3.91
N ALA A 14 9.14 -0.26 4.88
CA ALA A 14 9.94 -0.51 6.07
C ALA A 14 9.40 -1.69 6.89
N GLU A 15 8.07 -1.82 6.96
CA GLU A 15 7.37 -2.92 7.65
C GLU A 15 7.31 -4.23 6.83
N GLY A 16 7.87 -4.25 5.61
CA GLY A 16 7.83 -5.42 4.73
C GLY A 16 6.44 -5.77 4.21
N TRP A 17 5.54 -4.79 4.10
CA TRP A 17 4.20 -4.98 3.55
C TRP A 17 4.19 -4.92 2.02
N VAL A 18 5.02 -4.05 1.46
CA VAL A 18 5.15 -3.86 0.00
C VAL A 18 6.61 -3.75 -0.42
N ASN A 19 6.91 -4.12 -1.67
CA ASN A 19 8.21 -3.87 -2.31
C ASN A 19 8.04 -3.07 -3.62
N MET A 20 9.15 -2.58 -4.19
CA MET A 20 9.15 -1.92 -5.50
C MET A 20 9.66 -2.89 -6.55
N ARG A 21 9.01 -2.93 -7.72
CA ARG A 21 9.42 -3.79 -8.83
C ARG A 21 10.38 -3.06 -9.76
N GLY A 22 11.68 -3.33 -9.64
CA GLY A 22 12.71 -2.83 -10.56
C GLY A 22 12.74 -1.30 -10.70
N ALA A 23 12.98 -0.79 -11.91
CA ALA A 23 12.98 0.65 -12.20
C ALA A 23 11.58 1.31 -12.15
N SER A 24 10.52 0.51 -12.07
CA SER A 24 9.15 1.03 -12.00
C SER A 24 8.81 1.44 -10.57
N LYS A 25 8.23 2.64 -10.39
CA LYS A 25 7.73 3.13 -9.09
C LYS A 25 6.45 2.40 -8.62
N ARG A 26 6.14 1.23 -9.18
CA ARG A 26 4.94 0.44 -8.86
C ARG A 26 5.22 -0.41 -7.63
N LEU A 27 4.32 -0.34 -6.65
CA LEU A 27 4.36 -1.17 -5.44
C LEU A 27 3.73 -2.53 -5.73
N LEU A 28 4.31 -3.57 -5.15
CA LEU A 28 3.73 -4.91 -5.10
C LEU A 28 3.52 -5.31 -3.64
N ALA A 29 2.38 -5.92 -3.33
CA ALA A 29 2.11 -6.41 -1.99
C ALA A 29 2.85 -7.73 -1.76
N HIS A 30 3.43 -7.92 -0.57
CA HIS A 30 3.94 -9.23 -0.21
C HIS A 30 2.80 -10.25 -0.14
N GLN A 31 3.01 -11.45 -0.68
CA GLN A 31 1.97 -12.48 -0.79
C GLN A 31 1.30 -12.80 0.55
N HIS A 32 2.07 -12.88 1.65
CA HIS A 32 1.50 -13.14 2.98
C HIS A 32 0.54 -12.04 3.44
N ARG A 33 0.74 -10.76 3.04
CA ARG A 33 -0.17 -9.66 3.38
C ARG A 33 -1.47 -9.71 2.58
N LEU A 34 -1.43 -10.25 1.36
CA LEU A 34 -2.61 -10.53 0.55
C LEU A 34 -3.42 -11.68 1.18
N ASN A 35 -2.74 -12.78 1.53
CA ASN A 35 -3.37 -13.94 2.16
C ASN A 35 -4.00 -13.59 3.52
N ASP A 36 -3.31 -12.78 4.33
CA ASP A 36 -3.85 -12.28 5.60
C ASP A 36 -5.04 -11.32 5.41
N GLY A 37 -5.28 -10.83 4.19
CA GLY A 37 -6.29 -9.81 3.91
C GLY A 37 -5.94 -8.42 4.44
N ASN A 38 -4.66 -8.15 4.75
CA ASN A 38 -4.20 -6.82 5.18
C ASN A 38 -4.10 -5.86 3.98
N LEU A 39 -3.76 -6.40 2.81
CA LEU A 39 -3.63 -5.69 1.56
C LEU A 39 -4.51 -6.34 0.49
N VAL A 40 -4.91 -5.55 -0.50
CA VAL A 40 -5.50 -6.04 -1.75
C VAL A 40 -4.69 -5.45 -2.90
N GLN A 41 -4.43 -6.29 -3.91
CA GLN A 41 -3.81 -5.87 -5.15
C GLN A 41 -4.86 -5.84 -6.25
N LYS A 42 -5.19 -4.64 -6.74
CA LYS A 42 -6.21 -4.42 -7.76
C LYS A 42 -5.57 -3.97 -9.05
N THR A 43 -5.82 -4.69 -10.13
CA THR A 43 -5.46 -4.28 -11.49
C THR A 43 -6.68 -3.67 -12.17
N THR A 44 -6.49 -2.51 -12.80
CA THR A 44 -7.49 -1.83 -13.60
C THR A 44 -6.92 -1.63 -14.99
N VAL A 45 -7.68 -1.95 -16.02
CA VAL A 45 -7.32 -1.65 -17.41
C VAL A 45 -8.02 -0.35 -17.76
N VAL A 46 -7.26 0.62 -18.28
CA VAL A 46 -7.81 1.88 -18.78
C VAL A 46 -7.26 2.10 -20.19
N PRO A 47 -8.08 2.62 -21.12
CA PRO A 47 -7.58 3.03 -22.42
C PRO A 47 -6.63 4.21 -22.24
N ASP A 48 -5.48 4.13 -22.89
CA ASP A 48 -4.48 5.20 -22.96
C ASP A 48 -4.94 6.30 -23.93
N ALA A 49 -4.21 7.42 -23.97
CA ALA A 49 -4.56 8.57 -24.81
C ALA A 49 -4.59 8.21 -26.31
N ASP A 50 -3.79 7.22 -26.71
CA ASP A 50 -3.73 6.69 -28.07
C ASP A 50 -4.75 5.55 -28.33
N GLY A 51 -5.59 5.21 -27.35
CA GLY A 51 -6.64 4.18 -27.48
C GLY A 51 -6.21 2.75 -27.13
N GLU A 52 -4.93 2.53 -26.81
CA GLU A 52 -4.41 1.23 -26.38
C GLU A 52 -4.72 0.95 -24.91
N ASP A 53 -5.11 -0.29 -24.59
CA ASP A 53 -5.43 -0.68 -23.21
C ASP A 53 -4.17 -0.78 -22.34
N GLN A 54 -4.11 0.00 -21.26
CA GLN A 54 -3.02 -0.03 -20.30
C GLN A 54 -3.46 -0.59 -18.94
N ALA A 55 -2.76 -1.61 -18.46
CA ALA A 55 -2.98 -2.21 -17.16
C ALA A 55 -2.23 -1.46 -16.03
N TYR A 56 -2.98 -0.95 -15.07
CA TYR A 56 -2.49 -0.30 -13.86
C TYR A 56 -2.81 -1.15 -12.63
N THR A 57 -1.76 -1.54 -11.91
CA THR A 57 -1.90 -2.28 -10.65
C THR A 57 -1.63 -1.38 -9.46
N GLN A 58 -2.54 -1.41 -8.50
CA GLN A 58 -2.49 -0.64 -7.26
C GLN A 58 -2.55 -1.57 -6.06
N VAL A 59 -1.75 -1.26 -5.04
CA VAL A 59 -1.87 -1.87 -3.70
C VAL A 59 -2.77 -0.99 -2.84
N ARG A 60 -3.74 -1.60 -2.18
CA ARG A 60 -4.70 -0.92 -1.29
C ARG A 60 -4.66 -1.56 0.08
N VAL A 61 -4.67 -0.72 1.12
CA VAL A 61 -4.79 -1.17 2.50
C VAL A 61 -6.27 -1.45 2.78
N THR A 62 -6.58 -2.61 3.35
CA THR A 62 -7.96 -2.96 3.74
C THR A 62 -8.31 -2.35 5.09
N ALA A 63 -9.59 -2.42 5.50
CA ALA A 63 -9.98 -2.05 6.86
C ALA A 63 -9.20 -2.84 7.93
N LYS A 64 -8.99 -4.15 7.70
CA LYS A 64 -8.18 -5.02 8.56
C LYS A 64 -6.72 -4.58 8.60
N GLY A 65 -6.14 -4.28 7.44
CA GLY A 65 -4.77 -3.77 7.35
C GLY A 65 -4.60 -2.44 8.07
N LEU A 66 -5.58 -1.53 7.92
CA LEU A 66 -5.58 -0.24 8.59
C LEU A 66 -5.65 -0.39 10.11
N ALA A 67 -6.50 -1.29 10.63
CA ALA A 67 -6.57 -1.58 12.06
C ALA A 67 -5.24 -2.12 12.61
N ARG A 68 -4.59 -3.03 11.88
CA ARG A 68 -3.27 -3.56 12.26
C ARG A 68 -2.18 -2.49 12.26
N LEU A 69 -2.19 -1.61 11.26
CA LEU A 69 -1.29 -0.45 11.23
C LEU A 69 -1.57 0.49 12.40
N ALA A 70 -2.85 0.76 12.71
CA ALA A 70 -3.22 1.61 13.84
C ALA A 70 -2.67 1.06 15.17
N THR A 71 -2.63 -0.26 15.38
CA THR A 71 -1.98 -0.86 16.56
C THR A 71 -0.46 -0.68 16.55
N ALA A 72 0.19 -0.75 15.39
CA ALA A 72 1.64 -0.53 15.26
C ALA A 72 2.04 0.94 15.44
N PHE A 73 1.15 1.87 15.06
CA PHE A 73 1.34 3.32 15.15
C PHE A 73 0.74 3.97 16.38
N ALA A 74 -0.10 3.24 17.13
CA ALA A 74 -0.60 3.73 18.40
C ALA A 74 0.64 4.17 19.20
N PRO A 75 0.68 5.44 19.66
CA PRO A 75 1.58 5.76 20.74
C PRO A 75 1.37 4.67 21.77
N ARG A 76 2.46 4.07 22.23
CA ARG A 76 2.42 3.30 23.46
C ARG A 76 2.05 4.33 24.53
N PHE A 77 0.77 4.65 24.63
CA PHE A 77 0.21 5.58 25.59
C PHE A 77 0.49 4.91 26.94
N PRO A 78 1.48 5.41 27.71
CA PRO A 78 1.70 4.86 29.03
C PRO A 78 0.60 5.46 29.90
N GLY A 79 -0.41 4.66 30.22
CA GLY A 79 -1.51 5.07 31.10
C GLY A 79 -2.89 4.71 30.56
N MET A 80 -3.22 3.43 30.63
CA MET A 80 -4.50 3.00 31.15
C MET A 80 -4.21 2.23 32.44
#